data_AF-A0A9P6WDU6-F1
#
_entry.id   AF-A0A9P6WDU6-F1
#
_cell.length_a   1.000
_cell.length_b   1.000
_cell.length_c   1.000
_cell.angle_alpha   90.00
_cell.angle_beta   90.00
_cell.angle_gamma   90.00
#
_symmetry.space_group_name_H-M   'P 1'
#
loop_
_entity.id
_entity.type
_entity.pdbx_description
1 polymer ?
#
loop_
_entity_poly.entity_id
_entity_poly.type
_entity_poly.pdbx_seq_one_letter_code
_entity_poly.pdbx_strand_id
1 'polypeptide(L)'
;MSEKQENLFKPVGEAAEEVSQEQTLPNGVKLTGAQDAMGHPVQEIESLCMNCHKNGTTRMLLTSIPYFREVVIMSFECPHCGFKNSEIQPASSIQEKGSKYSLKVENKDDFNRQVIKSETASCKFVELDIEIPPKRGVLTTVEGLLEEMIEDLQSDQEMRKKIDEAMYDKIDLFIKKVRATIDCTPEGTLPVTFELDDPSGNSWIEYKPGEPQHKWSHIEYLRTDEQNVQIGIMTQDQYEERRKEKLAAVADHERNPSEATKVESNFLSDETDIENYANEVQTFRATCPSCMKECETHMKPVNIPHFKEVIIMSTTCEHCGYKSNEVKTGGAIPEKGRKITLLCDDPSDLSRDILKSESCSLVVPELSLDIQEGTLGGRFTTVEGLLRQVYEELESRVFSQTSDSMDQETKDRWIAFFAKLKEALAGKVKFTMIMTDPLAGSYIQNVYAPDPDPNMTIEDYERTAQQNEDLGLSEMKV
;
A
#
# COMPACT_ATOMS: atom_id res chain seq x y z
N MET A 1 -13.73 41.17 -51.18
CA MET A 1 -12.39 40.77 -50.70
C MET A 1 -11.54 42.02 -50.68
N SER A 2 -11.37 42.63 -49.51
CA SER A 2 -10.37 43.68 -49.29
C SER A 2 -9.82 43.51 -47.88
N GLU A 3 -8.51 43.48 -47.81
CA GLU A 3 -7.71 43.10 -46.65
C GLU A 3 -7.74 44.15 -45.54
N LYS A 4 -7.47 43.65 -44.33
CA LYS A 4 -7.20 44.40 -43.10
C LYS A 4 -5.91 45.20 -43.23
N GLN A 5 -5.92 46.40 -42.64
CA GLN A 5 -4.72 46.94 -41.99
C GLN A 5 -5.10 47.59 -40.66
N GLU A 6 -4.27 47.29 -39.67
CA GLU A 6 -4.39 47.61 -38.24
C GLU A 6 -4.26 49.12 -37.99
N ASN A 7 -4.96 49.60 -36.95
CA ASN A 7 -4.54 50.77 -36.19
C ASN A 7 -4.43 50.36 -34.72
N LEU A 8 -3.19 50.07 -34.30
CA LEU A 8 -2.75 50.07 -32.91
C LEU A 8 -2.65 51.52 -32.42
N PHE A 9 -2.86 51.71 -31.10
CA PHE A 9 -2.72 52.92 -30.28
C PHE A 9 -3.97 53.79 -30.11
N LYS A 10 -4.65 53.60 -28.96
CA LYS A 10 -5.40 54.65 -28.28
C LYS A 10 -4.46 55.46 -27.35
N PRO A 11 -4.70 56.75 -27.08
CA PRO A 11 -3.80 57.61 -26.32
C PRO A 11 -3.85 57.31 -24.81
N VAL A 12 -2.69 57.44 -24.16
CA VAL A 12 -2.41 57.07 -22.75
C VAL A 12 -3.27 57.82 -21.70
N GLY A 13 -3.99 58.88 -22.09
CA GLY A 13 -4.88 59.64 -21.20
C GLY A 13 -6.26 59.01 -20.97
N GLU A 14 -6.84 58.32 -21.97
CA GLU A 14 -8.16 57.70 -21.84
C GLU A 14 -8.11 56.34 -21.12
N ALA A 15 -6.93 55.73 -21.00
CA ALA A 15 -6.72 54.52 -20.19
C ALA A 15 -6.52 54.82 -18.69
N ALA A 16 -6.41 56.10 -18.31
CA ALA A 16 -6.24 56.53 -16.91
C ALA A 16 -7.55 57.01 -16.25
N GLU A 17 -8.65 57.13 -17.02
CA GLU A 17 -9.97 57.60 -16.55
C GLU A 17 -11.10 56.56 -16.73
N GLU A 18 -10.76 55.28 -16.95
CA GLU A 18 -11.57 54.14 -16.49
C GLU A 18 -10.96 53.65 -15.15
N VAL A 19 -10.88 54.52 -14.15
CA VAL A 19 -11.83 54.54 -13.01
C VAL A 19 -11.87 53.15 -12.35
N SER A 20 -11.00 52.89 -11.38
CA SER A 20 -11.34 53.10 -9.95
C SER A 20 -12.71 52.51 -9.55
N GLN A 21 -13.02 51.33 -10.07
CA GLN A 21 -14.04 50.46 -9.50
C GLN A 21 -13.35 49.51 -8.53
N GLU A 22 -13.30 49.91 -7.25
CA GLU A 22 -13.34 48.95 -6.15
C GLU A 22 -14.59 48.08 -6.37
N GLN A 23 -14.42 46.96 -7.07
CA GLN A 23 -15.49 45.98 -7.23
C GLN A 23 -15.66 45.24 -5.90
N THR A 24 -16.40 45.84 -4.98
CA THR A 24 -17.01 45.09 -3.87
C THR A 24 -17.95 44.05 -4.48
N LEU A 25 -17.54 42.79 -4.41
CA LEU A 25 -18.40 41.64 -4.72
C LEU A 25 -19.50 41.55 -3.64
N PRO A 26 -20.68 40.98 -3.94
CA PRO A 26 -21.87 41.02 -3.08
C PRO A 26 -21.74 40.34 -1.69
N ASN A 27 -20.57 39.83 -1.31
CA ASN A 27 -20.29 39.16 -0.03
C ASN A 27 -19.31 39.93 0.89
N GLY A 28 -19.04 41.21 0.65
CA GLY A 28 -18.12 42.01 1.49
C GLY A 28 -16.62 41.75 1.22
N VAL A 29 -16.31 41.07 0.11
CA VAL A 29 -14.95 40.81 -0.37
C VAL A 29 -14.48 42.01 -1.21
N LYS A 30 -13.35 42.60 -0.85
CA LYS A 30 -12.68 43.70 -1.55
C LYS A 30 -11.51 43.16 -2.35
N LEU A 31 -11.40 43.52 -3.62
CA LEU A 31 -10.21 43.21 -4.43
C LEU A 31 -9.16 44.32 -4.20
N THR A 32 -7.97 43.95 -3.74
CA THR A 32 -6.91 44.91 -3.37
C THR A 32 -6.16 45.49 -4.58
N GLY A 33 -6.37 44.94 -5.77
CA GLY A 33 -5.62 45.29 -6.99
C GLY A 33 -4.19 44.72 -7.04
N ALA A 34 -3.70 44.09 -5.96
CA ALA A 34 -2.43 43.38 -5.94
C ALA A 34 -2.59 41.98 -6.56
N GLN A 35 -1.61 41.57 -7.37
CA GLN A 35 -1.54 40.25 -7.99
C GLN A 35 -0.25 39.54 -7.59
N ASP A 36 -0.29 38.21 -7.49
CA ASP A 36 0.94 37.41 -7.36
C ASP A 36 1.75 37.38 -8.67
N ALA A 37 2.93 36.74 -8.64
CA ALA A 37 3.81 36.62 -9.82
C ALA A 37 3.16 35.87 -11.01
N MET A 38 2.03 35.21 -10.78
CA MET A 38 1.23 34.48 -11.77
C MET A 38 -0.06 35.21 -12.17
N GLY A 39 -0.33 36.40 -11.61
CA GLY A 39 -1.49 37.22 -11.95
C GLY A 39 -2.75 36.98 -11.11
N HIS A 40 -2.69 36.16 -10.05
CA HIS A 40 -3.86 35.88 -9.20
C HIS A 40 -4.17 37.06 -8.25
N PRO A 41 -5.43 37.51 -8.16
CA PRO A 41 -5.80 38.69 -7.37
C PRO A 41 -5.85 38.39 -5.86
N VAL A 42 -5.29 39.29 -5.05
CA VAL A 42 -5.41 39.27 -3.59
C VAL A 42 -6.76 39.86 -3.17
N GLN A 43 -7.55 39.05 -2.46
CA GLN A 43 -8.85 39.41 -1.92
C GLN A 43 -8.72 39.78 -0.44
N GLU A 44 -9.47 40.78 0.03
CA GLU A 44 -9.55 41.20 1.42
C GLU A 44 -10.98 41.06 1.95
N ILE A 45 -11.11 40.52 3.16
CA ILE A 45 -12.39 40.43 3.88
C ILE A 45 -12.20 40.85 5.35
N GLU A 46 -13.20 41.49 5.93
CA GLU A 46 -13.21 41.78 7.37
C GLU A 46 -13.58 40.50 8.14
N SER A 47 -12.77 40.15 9.14
CA SER A 47 -12.95 38.93 9.94
C SER A 47 -12.81 39.22 11.42
N LEU A 48 -13.53 38.47 12.26
CA LEU A 48 -13.47 38.63 13.71
C LEU A 48 -12.13 38.11 14.26
N CYS A 49 -11.41 38.93 15.02
CA CYS A 49 -10.20 38.49 15.72
C CYS A 49 -10.56 37.58 16.90
N MET A 50 -10.05 36.34 16.91
CA MET A 50 -10.30 35.42 18.03
C MET A 50 -9.57 35.80 19.33
N ASN A 51 -8.54 36.64 19.26
CA ASN A 51 -7.81 37.09 20.44
C ASN A 51 -8.54 38.24 21.16
N CYS A 52 -8.90 39.32 20.43
CA CYS A 52 -9.50 40.52 21.02
C CYS A 52 -10.99 40.73 20.70
N HIS A 53 -11.60 39.82 19.93
CA HIS A 53 -13.00 39.84 19.52
C HIS A 53 -13.43 41.11 18.77
N LYS A 54 -12.48 41.83 18.17
CA LYS A 54 -12.71 42.98 17.28
C LYS A 54 -12.43 42.58 15.83
N ASN A 55 -12.99 43.30 14.86
CA ASN A 55 -12.73 43.02 13.46
C ASN A 55 -11.27 43.33 13.11
N GLY A 56 -10.61 42.39 12.44
CA GLY A 56 -9.36 42.56 11.71
C GLY A 56 -9.57 42.28 10.22
N THR A 57 -8.46 42.22 9.48
CA THR A 57 -8.49 42.04 8.03
C THR A 57 -7.85 40.71 7.66
N THR A 58 -8.57 39.87 6.91
CA THR A 58 -8.03 38.65 6.31
C THR A 58 -7.76 38.89 4.83
N ARG A 59 -6.51 38.69 4.42
CA ARG A 59 -6.07 38.68 3.02
C ARG A 59 -6.03 37.27 2.50
N MET A 60 -6.74 36.99 1.43
CA MET A 60 -6.78 35.69 0.77
C MET A 60 -6.06 35.80 -0.57
N LEU A 61 -5.04 34.96 -0.77
CA LEU A 61 -4.34 34.81 -2.03
C LEU A 61 -4.57 33.39 -2.52
N LEU A 62 -5.33 33.24 -3.61
CA LEU A 62 -5.40 31.99 -4.35
C LEU A 62 -4.13 31.91 -5.21
N THR A 63 -3.30 30.90 -4.98
CA THR A 63 -2.08 30.70 -5.74
C THR A 63 -1.85 29.21 -5.99
N SER A 64 -1.14 28.88 -7.06
CA SER A 64 -0.71 27.51 -7.35
C SER A 64 0.77 27.39 -7.04
N ILE A 65 1.14 26.52 -6.11
CA ILE A 65 2.55 26.24 -5.82
C ILE A 65 3.02 25.20 -6.85
N PRO A 66 4.13 25.40 -7.60
CA PRO A 66 4.63 24.41 -8.54
C PRO A 66 4.82 23.03 -7.88
N TYR A 67 4.40 21.96 -8.56
CA TYR A 67 4.38 20.57 -8.03
C TYR A 67 3.38 20.32 -6.89
N PHE A 68 2.59 21.33 -6.53
CA PHE A 68 1.48 21.24 -5.59
C PHE A 68 0.23 21.89 -6.24
N ARG A 69 -0.96 21.61 -5.72
CA ARG A 69 -2.21 22.05 -6.38
C ARG A 69 -2.54 23.50 -6.01
N GLU A 70 -3.72 23.97 -6.44
CA GLU A 70 -4.24 25.29 -6.07
C GLU A 70 -4.48 25.37 -4.55
N VAL A 71 -3.97 26.43 -3.93
CA VAL A 71 -4.13 26.73 -2.51
C VAL A 71 -4.63 28.14 -2.27
N VAL A 72 -5.33 28.32 -1.16
CA VAL A 72 -5.74 29.62 -0.64
C VAL A 72 -4.88 29.93 0.58
N ILE A 73 -4.00 30.91 0.45
CA ILE A 73 -3.22 31.45 1.56
C ILE A 73 -4.03 32.56 2.20
N MET A 74 -4.38 32.41 3.47
CA MET A 74 -5.11 33.40 4.26
C MET A 74 -4.18 34.02 5.30
N SER A 75 -3.94 35.32 5.19
CA SER A 75 -3.19 36.09 6.20
C SER A 75 -4.12 37.06 6.91
N PHE A 76 -4.38 36.79 8.19
CA PHE A 76 -5.14 37.65 9.08
C PHE A 76 -4.21 38.59 9.86
N GLU A 77 -4.54 39.87 9.88
CA GLU A 77 -3.88 40.87 10.73
C GLU A 77 -4.93 41.68 11.50
N CYS A 78 -4.80 41.71 12.82
CA CYS A 78 -5.65 42.53 13.67
C CYS A 78 -4.95 43.86 14.01
N PRO A 79 -5.49 45.02 13.57
CA PRO A 79 -4.91 46.33 13.85
C PRO A 79 -5.06 46.74 15.33
N HIS A 80 -5.93 46.07 16.11
CA HIS A 80 -6.22 46.43 17.49
C HIS A 80 -5.33 45.75 18.52
N CYS A 81 -4.93 44.50 18.28
CA CYS A 81 -4.10 43.72 19.21
C CYS A 81 -2.76 43.26 18.60
N GLY A 82 -2.53 43.52 17.31
CA GLY A 82 -1.32 43.11 16.61
C GLY A 82 -1.24 41.61 16.31
N PHE A 83 -2.30 40.84 16.60
CA PHE A 83 -2.34 39.41 16.31
C PHE A 83 -2.29 39.19 14.79
N LYS A 84 -1.36 38.33 14.38
CA LYS A 84 -1.17 37.89 12.99
C LYS A 84 -1.36 36.38 12.92
N ASN A 85 -2.06 35.92 11.91
CA ASN A 85 -2.21 34.49 11.65
C ASN A 85 -2.08 34.26 10.14
N SER A 86 -1.36 33.22 9.73
CA SER A 86 -1.28 32.81 8.34
C SER A 86 -1.70 31.34 8.28
N GLU A 87 -2.70 31.07 7.47
CA GLU A 87 -3.30 29.74 7.29
C GLU A 87 -3.30 29.41 5.81
N ILE A 88 -3.15 28.13 5.49
CA ILE A 88 -3.27 27.64 4.13
C ILE A 88 -4.39 26.63 4.09
N GLN A 89 -5.33 26.86 3.19
CA GLN A 89 -6.40 25.92 2.88
C GLN A 89 -6.23 25.41 1.46
N PRO A 90 -6.26 24.09 1.23
CA PRO A 90 -6.31 23.56 -0.13
C PRO A 90 -7.60 24.03 -0.82
N ALA A 91 -7.51 24.44 -2.08
CA ALA A 91 -8.70 24.82 -2.85
C ALA A 91 -9.53 23.59 -3.28
N SER A 92 -8.92 22.40 -3.29
CA SER A 92 -9.56 21.13 -3.62
C SER A 92 -10.14 20.44 -2.38
N SER A 93 -11.25 19.71 -2.59
CA SER A 93 -11.75 18.70 -1.65
C SER A 93 -10.70 17.61 -1.37
N ILE A 94 -10.88 16.91 -0.24
CA ILE A 94 -10.10 15.75 0.22
C ILE A 94 -9.68 14.86 -0.96
N GLN A 95 -8.40 14.50 -1.02
CA GLN A 95 -7.85 13.67 -2.09
C GLN A 95 -8.41 12.25 -2.05
N GLU A 96 -8.39 11.53 -3.18
CA GLU A 96 -8.85 10.13 -3.25
C GLU A 96 -8.04 9.17 -2.36
N LYS A 97 -6.80 9.54 -2.04
CA LYS A 97 -5.88 8.78 -1.18
C LYS A 97 -5.24 9.69 -0.13
N GLY A 98 -4.85 9.12 1.02
CA GLY A 98 -3.97 9.80 1.96
C GLY A 98 -2.53 9.82 1.44
N SER A 99 -1.72 10.74 1.93
CA SER A 99 -0.30 10.83 1.57
C SER A 99 0.58 10.76 2.81
N LYS A 100 1.64 9.95 2.72
CA LYS A 100 2.70 9.86 3.72
C LYS A 100 4.03 10.24 3.08
N TYR A 101 4.70 11.23 3.65
CA TYR A 101 6.04 11.64 3.26
C TYR A 101 7.03 11.22 4.34
N SER A 102 8.20 10.76 3.92
CA SER A 102 9.33 10.51 4.81
C SER A 102 10.57 11.20 4.25
N LEU A 103 11.19 12.03 5.09
CA LEU A 103 12.39 12.79 4.79
C LEU A 103 13.50 12.43 5.79
N LYS A 104 14.64 11.93 5.30
CA LYS A 104 15.85 11.79 6.10
C LYS A 104 16.66 13.07 6.06
N VAL A 105 16.77 13.71 7.21
CA VAL A 105 17.52 14.92 7.47
C VAL A 105 18.93 14.54 7.89
N GLU A 106 19.90 14.79 7.02
CA GLU A 106 21.32 14.49 7.28
C GLU A 106 22.16 15.76 7.39
N ASN A 107 21.78 16.80 6.63
CA ASN A 107 22.52 18.05 6.53
C ASN A 107 21.68 19.25 6.96
N LYS A 108 22.34 20.37 7.29
CA LYS A 108 21.66 21.63 7.59
C LYS A 108 20.73 22.11 6.46
N ASP A 109 21.11 21.84 5.21
CA ASP A 109 20.30 22.21 4.04
C ASP A 109 18.97 21.43 3.92
N ASP A 110 18.85 20.29 4.61
CA ASP A 110 17.63 19.48 4.64
C ASP A 110 16.58 20.11 5.57
N PHE A 111 17.01 20.85 6.60
CA PHE A 111 16.11 21.59 7.50
C PHE A 111 15.40 22.76 6.81
N ASN A 112 16.02 23.33 5.77
CA ASN A 112 15.47 24.43 4.98
C ASN A 112 14.35 24.01 4.00
N ARG A 113 14.03 22.73 3.89
CA ARG A 113 12.98 22.27 2.97
C ARG A 113 11.63 22.81 3.36
N GLN A 114 10.88 23.27 2.36
CA GLN A 114 9.52 23.73 2.56
C GLN A 114 8.58 22.55 2.87
N VAL A 115 7.71 22.76 3.85
CA VAL A 115 6.72 21.81 4.32
C VAL A 115 5.37 22.52 4.35
N ILE A 116 4.40 21.95 3.65
CA ILE A 116 2.99 22.30 3.75
C ILE A 116 2.35 21.24 4.63
N LYS A 117 2.00 21.61 5.85
CA LYS A 117 1.23 20.77 6.76
C LYS A 117 -0.24 21.12 6.62
N SER A 118 -1.10 20.16 6.31
CA SER A 118 -2.56 20.35 6.34
C SER A 118 -3.12 20.25 7.76
N GLU A 119 -4.40 20.54 7.94
CA GLU A 119 -5.03 20.46 9.25
C GLU A 119 -5.16 19.02 9.80
N THR A 120 -5.27 18.04 8.91
CA THR A 120 -5.44 16.63 9.26
C THR A 120 -4.12 15.88 9.37
N ALA A 121 -2.99 16.54 9.10
CA ALA A 121 -1.68 15.90 9.07
C ALA A 121 -1.04 15.78 10.45
N SER A 122 -0.48 14.60 10.72
CA SER A 122 0.41 14.34 11.84
C SER A 122 1.87 14.35 11.39
N CYS A 123 2.74 14.98 12.17
CA CYS A 123 4.18 14.99 11.91
C CYS A 123 4.93 14.22 13.00
N LYS A 124 5.95 13.44 12.63
CA LYS A 124 6.75 12.66 13.58
C LYS A 124 8.24 12.83 13.30
N PHE A 125 9.04 13.01 14.35
CA PHE A 125 10.50 12.91 14.28
C PHE A 125 10.93 11.67 15.06
N VAL A 126 11.35 10.62 14.35
CA VAL A 126 11.49 9.26 14.90
C VAL A 126 12.57 9.18 15.98
N GLU A 127 13.75 9.72 15.73
CA GLU A 127 14.92 9.64 16.61
C GLU A 127 14.87 10.65 17.77
N LEU A 128 14.03 11.68 17.62
CA LEU A 128 13.74 12.65 18.68
C LEU A 128 12.55 12.23 19.54
N ASP A 129 11.80 11.20 19.11
CA ASP A 129 10.58 10.69 19.75
C ASP A 129 9.52 11.80 19.92
N ILE A 130 9.34 12.58 18.86
CA ILE A 130 8.42 13.73 18.82
C ILE A 130 7.26 13.39 17.90
N GLU A 131 6.05 13.63 18.38
CA GLU A 131 4.83 13.57 17.58
C GLU A 131 4.05 14.87 17.71
N ILE A 132 3.77 15.50 16.57
CA ILE A 132 2.96 16.70 16.45
C ILE A 132 1.60 16.29 15.87
N PRO A 133 0.52 16.31 16.66
CA PRO A 133 -0.78 15.88 16.21
C PRO A 133 -1.38 16.82 15.14
N PRO A 134 -2.46 16.38 14.47
CA PRO A 134 -3.28 17.22 13.59
C PRO A 134 -3.68 18.53 14.29
N LYS A 135 -3.37 19.67 13.67
CA LYS A 135 -3.60 21.03 14.19
C LYS A 135 -4.04 21.92 13.02
N ARG A 136 -3.76 23.22 13.03
CA ARG A 136 -3.98 24.11 11.88
C ARG A 136 -3.01 23.83 10.73
N GLY A 137 -3.43 24.11 9.50
CA GLY A 137 -2.56 24.05 8.33
C GLY A 137 -1.57 25.21 8.27
N VAL A 138 -0.30 24.91 8.00
CA VAL A 138 0.81 25.89 8.00
C VAL A 138 1.79 25.57 6.86
N LEU A 139 2.27 26.60 6.16
CA LEU A 139 3.47 26.54 5.33
C LEU A 139 4.67 27.01 6.15
N THR A 140 5.61 26.12 6.33
CA THR A 140 6.81 26.36 7.13
C THR A 140 7.96 25.54 6.55
N THR A 141 9.08 25.44 7.25
CA THR A 141 10.18 24.54 6.94
C THR A 141 10.27 23.43 7.99
N VAL A 142 11.09 22.41 7.74
CA VAL A 142 11.37 21.37 8.74
C VAL A 142 11.98 22.00 10.01
N GLU A 143 12.86 22.99 9.85
CA GLU A 143 13.39 23.81 10.94
C GLU A 143 12.28 24.56 11.68
N GLY A 144 11.42 25.25 10.93
CA GLY A 144 10.36 26.08 11.51
C GLY A 144 9.37 25.28 12.35
N LEU A 145 9.07 24.02 12.00
CA LEU A 145 8.25 23.14 12.83
C LEU A 145 8.89 22.82 14.19
N LEU A 146 10.21 22.63 14.22
CA LEU A 146 10.94 22.38 15.46
C LEU A 146 11.12 23.65 16.28
N GLU A 147 11.34 24.80 15.64
CA GLU A 147 11.43 26.10 16.30
C GLU A 147 10.10 26.51 16.96
N GLU A 148 8.97 26.40 16.25
CA GLU A 148 7.64 26.69 16.82
C GLU A 148 7.39 25.81 18.07
N MET A 149 7.77 24.53 17.99
CA MET A 149 7.67 23.62 19.13
C MET A 149 8.57 24.04 20.31
N ILE A 150 9.80 24.49 20.04
CA ILE A 150 10.72 24.99 21.07
C ILE A 150 10.13 26.23 21.75
N GLU A 151 9.63 27.19 20.96
CA GLU A 151 9.03 28.42 21.47
C GLU A 151 7.81 28.13 22.36
N ASP A 152 6.91 27.25 21.89
CA ASP A 152 5.74 26.80 22.64
C ASP A 152 6.16 26.16 23.97
N LEU A 153 7.13 25.23 23.95
CA LEU A 153 7.61 24.58 25.17
C LEU A 153 8.32 25.55 26.12
N GLN A 154 9.06 26.53 25.60
CA GLN A 154 9.80 27.52 26.38
C GLN A 154 8.90 28.55 27.06
N SER A 155 7.83 28.97 26.39
CA SER A 155 6.91 29.98 26.94
C SER A 155 6.33 29.58 28.31
N ASP A 156 6.08 28.29 28.51
CA ASP A 156 5.52 27.74 29.75
C ASP A 156 6.58 27.40 30.83
N GLN A 157 7.88 27.41 30.49
CA GLN A 157 8.94 26.92 31.39
C GLN A 157 9.08 27.76 32.66
N GLU A 158 8.90 29.08 32.61
CA GLU A 158 8.99 29.94 33.80
C GLU A 158 7.91 29.62 34.84
N MET A 159 6.73 29.21 34.39
CA MET A 159 5.64 28.80 35.26
C MET A 159 5.90 27.40 35.82
N ARG A 160 6.36 26.46 34.97
CA ARG A 160 6.70 25.08 35.37
C ARG A 160 7.80 25.05 36.43
N LYS A 161 8.83 25.89 36.32
CA LYS A 161 9.91 26.01 37.32
C LYS A 161 9.42 26.29 38.75
N LYS A 162 8.29 26.99 38.90
CA LYS A 162 7.72 27.35 40.21
C LYS A 162 6.85 26.23 40.81
N ILE A 163 6.36 25.32 39.97
CA ILE A 163 5.42 24.26 40.37
C ILE A 163 6.15 22.93 40.52
N ASP A 164 6.96 22.56 39.53
CA ASP A 164 7.70 21.30 39.46
C ASP A 164 9.06 21.52 38.77
N GLU A 165 10.11 21.56 39.59
CA GLU A 165 11.50 21.74 39.15
C GLU A 165 12.03 20.52 38.38
N ALA A 166 11.58 19.31 38.72
CA ALA A 166 12.04 18.09 38.04
C ALA A 166 11.47 17.98 36.61
N MET A 167 10.24 18.44 36.38
CA MET A 167 9.64 18.52 35.05
C MET A 167 10.33 19.60 34.20
N TYR A 168 10.65 20.75 34.80
CA TYR A 168 11.40 21.82 34.14
C TYR A 168 12.75 21.34 33.59
N ASP A 169 13.53 20.63 34.41
CA ASP A 169 14.86 20.15 34.02
C ASP A 169 14.81 19.14 32.85
N LYS A 170 13.81 18.25 32.85
CA LYS A 170 13.60 17.29 31.74
C LYS A 170 13.25 17.99 30.44
N ILE A 171 12.37 18.98 30.47
CA ILE A 171 11.96 19.74 29.29
C ILE A 171 13.12 20.62 28.80
N ASP A 172 13.91 21.22 29.70
CA ASP A 172 15.08 22.02 29.33
C ASP A 172 16.16 21.16 28.65
N LEU A 173 16.41 19.95 29.17
CA LEU A 173 17.32 18.99 28.55
C LEU A 173 16.82 18.56 27.16
N PHE A 174 15.53 18.36 27.02
CA PHE A 174 14.90 18.03 25.74
C PHE A 174 15.01 19.18 24.73
N ILE A 175 14.71 20.43 25.13
CA ILE A 175 14.87 21.62 24.27
C ILE A 175 16.33 21.75 23.81
N LYS A 176 17.30 21.51 24.70
CA LYS A 176 18.73 21.50 24.34
C LYS A 176 19.05 20.42 23.31
N LYS A 177 18.49 19.21 23.44
CA LYS A 177 18.66 18.12 22.45
C LYS A 177 18.10 18.51 21.08
N VAL A 178 16.91 19.11 21.02
CA VAL A 178 16.30 19.55 19.75
C VAL A 178 17.13 20.66 19.11
N ARG A 179 17.55 21.67 19.89
CA ARG A 179 18.43 22.75 19.39
C ARG A 179 19.77 22.21 18.88
N ALA A 180 20.40 21.30 19.63
CA ALA A 180 21.65 20.66 19.22
C ALA A 180 21.51 19.90 17.88
N THR A 181 20.31 19.36 17.61
CA THR A 181 19.98 18.66 16.37
C THR A 181 19.79 19.64 15.20
N ILE A 182 19.09 20.76 15.40
CA ILE A 182 18.96 21.84 14.40
C ILE A 182 20.32 22.46 14.06
N ASP A 183 21.16 22.70 15.07
CA ASP A 183 22.49 23.29 14.89
C ASP A 183 23.52 22.32 14.29
N CYS A 184 23.14 21.06 14.04
CA CYS A 184 24.02 19.98 13.56
C CYS A 184 25.30 19.83 14.40
N THR A 185 25.19 20.00 15.72
CA THR A 185 26.33 19.84 16.64
C THR A 185 26.64 18.35 16.87
N PRO A 186 27.86 17.97 17.32
CA PRO A 186 28.21 16.57 17.58
C PRO A 186 27.35 15.89 18.66
N GLU A 187 26.67 16.69 19.48
CA GLU A 187 25.73 16.25 20.51
C GLU A 187 24.30 16.05 19.97
N GLY A 188 24.05 16.49 18.73
CA GLY A 188 22.79 16.31 18.02
C GLY A 188 22.63 14.90 17.47
N THR A 189 21.40 14.39 17.50
CA THR A 189 21.04 13.10 16.90
C THR A 189 20.89 13.31 15.39
N LEU A 190 21.92 13.01 14.59
CA LEU A 190 21.82 12.93 13.12
C LEU A 190 22.24 11.53 12.66
N PRO A 191 21.57 10.93 11.67
CA PRO A 191 20.44 11.46 10.89
C PRO A 191 19.10 11.43 11.65
N VAL A 192 18.16 12.31 11.26
CA VAL A 192 16.76 12.29 11.76
C VAL A 192 15.79 12.02 10.63
N THR A 193 14.83 11.14 10.87
CA THR A 193 13.72 10.82 9.98
C THR A 193 12.50 11.65 10.36
N PHE A 194 12.10 12.55 9.47
CA PHE A 194 10.89 13.34 9.56
C PHE A 194 9.78 12.69 8.73
N GLU A 195 8.72 12.23 9.39
CA GLU A 195 7.53 11.66 8.75
C GLU A 195 6.38 12.65 8.81
N LEU A 196 5.66 12.81 7.71
CA LEU A 196 4.45 13.62 7.59
C LEU A 196 3.35 12.73 7.02
N ASP A 197 2.38 12.39 7.84
CA ASP A 197 1.25 11.53 7.48
C ASP A 197 -0.03 12.37 7.43
N ASP A 198 -0.63 12.47 6.25
CA ASP A 198 -1.84 13.23 6.01
C ASP A 198 -2.94 12.38 5.33
N PRO A 199 -3.96 11.96 6.10
CA PRO A 199 -5.12 11.27 5.55
C PRO A 199 -5.86 12.05 4.46
N SER A 200 -5.82 13.39 4.48
CA SER A 200 -6.50 14.20 3.46
C SER A 200 -5.76 14.26 2.13
N GLY A 201 -4.48 13.87 2.10
CA GLY A 201 -3.61 13.95 0.93
C GLY A 201 -3.19 15.36 0.52
N ASN A 202 -3.39 16.37 1.38
CA ASN A 202 -3.15 17.78 1.08
C ASN A 202 -1.86 18.35 1.67
N SER A 203 -1.03 17.51 2.29
CA SER A 203 0.27 17.90 2.80
C SER A 203 1.35 17.67 1.75
N TRP A 204 2.48 18.35 1.90
CA TRP A 204 3.56 18.28 0.92
C TRP A 204 4.91 18.62 1.56
N ILE A 205 5.96 17.91 1.13
CA ILE A 205 7.35 18.23 1.46
C ILE A 205 8.12 18.48 0.16
N GLU A 206 8.91 19.54 0.14
CA GLU A 206 9.74 19.92 -1.00
C GLU A 206 10.65 18.77 -1.47
N TYR A 207 10.47 18.40 -2.74
CA TYR A 207 11.34 17.46 -3.44
C TYR A 207 12.48 18.20 -4.14
N LYS A 208 13.73 17.80 -3.87
CA LYS A 208 14.92 18.32 -4.55
C LYS A 208 15.40 17.32 -5.61
N PRO A 209 15.31 17.65 -6.92
CA PRO A 209 15.75 16.75 -7.99
C PRO A 209 17.25 16.43 -7.91
N GLY A 210 17.62 15.15 -8.08
CA GLY A 210 19.01 14.69 -8.12
C GLY A 210 19.57 14.21 -6.77
N GLU A 211 18.75 14.18 -5.72
CA GLU A 211 19.13 13.59 -4.44
C GLU A 211 19.01 12.05 -4.42
N PRO A 212 19.73 11.37 -3.50
CA PRO A 212 19.59 9.94 -3.32
C PRO A 212 18.16 9.55 -2.94
N GLN A 213 17.65 8.48 -3.55
CA GLN A 213 16.26 8.02 -3.38
C GLN A 213 15.89 7.63 -1.93
N HIS A 214 16.88 7.35 -1.07
CA HIS A 214 16.63 7.04 0.35
C HIS A 214 16.36 8.28 1.21
N LYS A 215 16.59 9.50 0.71
CA LYS A 215 16.40 10.73 1.48
C LYS A 215 14.96 11.19 1.52
N TRP A 216 14.22 11.01 0.44
CA TRP A 216 12.86 11.50 0.33
C TRP A 216 12.00 10.40 -0.29
N SER A 217 10.89 10.08 0.37
CA SER A 217 9.88 9.18 -0.15
C SER A 217 8.49 9.77 0.05
N HIS A 218 7.61 9.46 -0.90
CA HIS A 218 6.20 9.81 -0.88
C HIS A 218 5.40 8.57 -1.24
N ILE A 219 4.45 8.23 -0.38
CA ILE A 219 3.59 7.06 -0.49
C ILE A 219 2.15 7.52 -0.39
N GLU A 220 1.33 7.13 -1.35
CA GLU A 220 -0.12 7.32 -1.28
C GLU A 220 -0.77 6.05 -0.73
N TYR A 221 -1.68 6.17 0.23
CA TYR A 221 -2.35 5.02 0.85
C TYR A 221 -3.87 5.15 0.81
N LEU A 222 -4.55 4.00 0.84
CA LEU A 222 -6.00 3.94 1.02
C LEU A 222 -6.33 4.18 2.48
N ARG A 223 -7.19 5.17 2.74
CA ARG A 223 -7.56 5.57 4.09
C ARG A 223 -8.32 4.46 4.81
N THR A 224 -8.02 4.28 6.09
CA THR A 224 -8.80 3.40 6.97
C THR A 224 -10.19 3.97 7.18
N ASP A 225 -11.15 3.12 7.59
CA ASP A 225 -12.51 3.58 7.92
C ASP A 225 -12.48 4.63 9.06
N GLU A 226 -11.53 4.53 9.99
CA GLU A 226 -11.31 5.51 11.08
C GLU A 226 -10.80 6.85 10.55
N GLN A 227 -9.82 6.82 9.64
CA GLN A 227 -9.33 8.02 8.96
C GLN A 227 -10.43 8.66 8.12
N ASN A 228 -11.29 7.87 7.48
CA ASN A 228 -12.44 8.37 6.72
C ASN A 228 -13.46 9.11 7.60
N VAL A 229 -13.61 8.70 8.86
CA VAL A 229 -14.42 9.44 9.84
C VAL A 229 -13.72 10.73 10.25
N GLN A 230 -12.41 10.66 10.56
CA GLN A 230 -11.63 11.81 11.02
C GLN A 230 -11.64 12.97 10.02
N ILE A 231 -11.55 12.67 8.72
CA ILE A 231 -11.60 13.67 7.65
C ILE A 231 -13.03 14.01 7.21
N GLY A 232 -14.06 13.39 7.80
CA GLY A 232 -15.46 13.69 7.51
C GLY A 232 -16.00 13.14 6.18
N ILE A 233 -15.32 12.17 5.55
CA ILE A 233 -15.87 11.42 4.41
C ILE A 233 -16.98 10.46 4.85
N MET A 234 -16.89 9.96 6.09
CA MET A 234 -17.80 8.98 6.65
C MET A 234 -18.31 9.48 8.01
N THR A 235 -19.58 9.23 8.32
CA THR A 235 -20.10 9.55 9.67
C THR A 235 -19.78 8.43 10.66
N GLN A 236 -19.77 8.76 11.95
CA GLN A 236 -19.59 7.78 13.02
C GLN A 236 -20.65 6.65 12.94
N ASP A 237 -21.89 7.01 12.60
CA ASP A 237 -23.00 6.05 12.45
C ASP A 237 -22.74 5.07 11.29
N GLN A 238 -22.27 5.58 10.14
CA GLN A 238 -21.90 4.75 8.99
C GLN A 238 -20.72 3.83 9.34
N TYR A 239 -19.76 4.31 10.13
CA TYR A 239 -18.60 3.52 10.57
C TYR A 239 -19.07 2.36 11.46
N GLU A 240 -19.98 2.62 12.39
CA GLU A 240 -20.56 1.57 13.23
C GLU A 240 -21.41 0.57 12.44
N GLU A 241 -22.16 1.03 11.44
CA GLU A 241 -22.89 0.14 10.52
C GLU A 241 -21.93 -0.75 9.73
N ARG A 242 -20.89 -0.21 9.08
CA ARG A 242 -19.88 -1.01 8.38
C ARG A 242 -19.16 -1.97 9.31
N ARG A 243 -18.86 -1.54 10.54
CA ARG A 243 -18.21 -2.40 11.54
C ARG A 243 -19.14 -3.56 11.93
N LYS A 244 -20.44 -3.30 12.11
CA LYS A 244 -21.46 -4.33 12.35
C LYS A 244 -21.65 -5.25 11.15
N GLU A 245 -21.63 -4.73 9.92
CA GLU A 245 -21.69 -5.51 8.69
C GLU A 245 -20.46 -6.41 8.53
N LYS A 246 -19.24 -5.89 8.78
CA LYS A 246 -18.01 -6.69 8.80
C LYS A 246 -18.08 -7.78 9.86
N LEU A 247 -18.53 -7.46 11.07
CA LEU A 247 -18.74 -8.44 12.15
C LEU A 247 -19.81 -9.47 11.81
N ALA A 248 -20.90 -9.07 11.15
CA ALA A 248 -21.96 -9.96 10.69
C ALA A 248 -21.49 -10.86 9.54
N ALA A 249 -20.68 -10.34 8.61
CA ALA A 249 -20.08 -11.12 7.53
C ALA A 249 -19.08 -12.16 8.07
N VAL A 250 -18.31 -11.82 9.10
CA VAL A 250 -17.45 -12.78 9.80
C VAL A 250 -18.28 -13.81 10.58
N ALA A 251 -19.42 -13.41 11.17
CA ALA A 251 -20.32 -14.33 11.87
C ALA A 251 -21.15 -15.24 10.94
N ASP A 252 -21.45 -14.81 9.71
CA ASP A 252 -22.08 -15.62 8.66
C ASP A 252 -21.08 -16.60 8.02
N HIS A 253 -19.78 -16.28 8.03
CA HIS A 253 -18.72 -17.20 7.59
C HIS A 253 -18.60 -18.46 8.45
N GLU A 254 -19.10 -18.45 9.69
CA GLU A 254 -19.15 -19.63 10.57
C GLU A 254 -20.45 -20.46 10.43
N ARG A 255 -21.44 -20.02 9.61
CA ARG A 255 -22.79 -20.60 9.64
C ARG A 255 -23.43 -21.01 8.31
N ASN A 256 -22.75 -20.94 7.18
CA ASN A 256 -23.28 -21.53 5.94
C ASN A 256 -22.25 -22.36 5.14
N PRO A 257 -22.62 -23.60 4.73
CA PRO A 257 -21.79 -24.44 3.89
C PRO A 257 -21.85 -23.98 2.43
N SER A 258 -20.69 -24.00 1.77
CA SER A 258 -20.51 -24.14 0.32
C SER A 258 -21.28 -23.18 -0.59
N GLU A 259 -20.74 -21.98 -0.79
CA GLU A 259 -20.74 -21.32 -2.10
C GLU A 259 -19.50 -20.40 -2.19
N ALA A 260 -18.62 -20.71 -3.14
CA ALA A 260 -17.34 -20.04 -3.33
C ALA A 260 -17.54 -18.58 -3.74
N THR A 261 -17.41 -17.66 -2.77
CA THR A 261 -17.22 -16.24 -3.05
C THR A 261 -15.73 -15.94 -2.91
N LYS A 262 -15.14 -15.36 -3.95
CA LYS A 262 -13.73 -14.94 -3.98
C LYS A 262 -13.46 -13.99 -2.82
N VAL A 263 -12.75 -14.50 -1.81
CA VAL A 263 -12.19 -13.68 -0.74
C VAL A 263 -10.95 -12.99 -1.29
N GLU A 264 -11.02 -11.66 -1.44
CA GLU A 264 -9.81 -10.83 -1.47
C GLU A 264 -9.10 -11.03 -0.13
N SER A 265 -8.00 -11.78 -0.16
CA SER A 265 -7.22 -12.09 1.02
C SER A 265 -6.41 -10.86 1.46
N ASN A 266 -7.05 -9.98 2.23
CA ASN A 266 -6.35 -9.05 3.11
C ASN A 266 -5.73 -9.85 4.26
N PHE A 267 -4.51 -10.34 4.04
CA PHE A 267 -3.65 -10.82 5.12
C PHE A 267 -3.13 -9.60 5.88
N LEU A 268 -3.76 -9.31 7.01
CA LEU A 268 -3.22 -8.45 8.06
C LEU A 268 -2.08 -9.21 8.76
N SER A 269 -0.83 -8.90 8.40
CA SER A 269 0.32 -9.15 9.27
C SER A 269 0.61 -7.86 10.04
N ASP A 270 0.56 -7.96 11.36
CA ASP A 270 0.74 -6.89 12.35
C ASP A 270 2.23 -6.55 12.53
N GLU A 271 2.93 -6.24 11.43
CA GLU A 271 4.36 -5.94 11.41
C GLU A 271 4.61 -4.63 10.65
N THR A 272 5.34 -3.72 11.31
CA THR A 272 5.60 -2.32 10.96
C THR A 272 5.90 -2.08 9.47
N ASP A 273 5.26 -1.04 8.91
CA ASP A 273 5.30 -0.57 7.50
C ASP A 273 6.68 -0.26 6.87
N ILE A 274 7.79 -0.56 7.54
CA ILE A 274 9.14 -0.30 7.05
C ILE A 274 9.58 -1.36 6.02
N GLU A 275 8.88 -2.50 5.90
CA GLU A 275 9.26 -3.61 4.99
C GLU A 275 8.28 -3.85 3.81
N ASN A 276 7.29 -2.97 3.60
CA ASN A 276 6.18 -3.23 2.67
C ASN A 276 6.49 -3.08 1.16
N TYR A 277 7.77 -2.99 0.76
CA TYR A 277 8.19 -3.13 -0.64
C TYR A 277 7.95 -4.55 -1.19
N ALA A 278 7.82 -5.55 -0.31
CA ALA A 278 7.63 -6.95 -0.71
C ALA A 278 6.21 -7.29 -1.17
N ASN A 279 5.22 -6.41 -0.96
CA ASN A 279 3.81 -6.72 -1.24
C ASN A 279 3.23 -6.02 -2.48
N GLU A 280 4.00 -5.19 -3.18
CA GLU A 280 3.51 -4.46 -4.36
C GLU A 280 3.40 -5.39 -5.57
N VAL A 281 2.23 -5.41 -6.22
CA VAL A 281 1.98 -6.19 -7.43
C VAL A 281 2.59 -5.44 -8.62
N GLN A 282 3.70 -5.95 -9.12
CA GLN A 282 4.36 -5.42 -10.32
C GLN A 282 3.59 -5.88 -11.57
N THR A 283 3.24 -4.94 -12.45
CA THR A 283 2.54 -5.28 -13.70
C THR A 283 3.46 -5.03 -14.88
N PHE A 284 3.66 -6.05 -15.72
CA PHE A 284 4.43 -5.92 -16.96
C PHE A 284 3.63 -6.39 -18.16
N ARG A 285 3.94 -5.84 -19.33
CA ARG A 285 3.32 -6.24 -20.60
C ARG A 285 4.14 -7.36 -21.22
N ALA A 286 3.47 -8.46 -21.55
CA ALA A 286 4.06 -9.63 -22.17
C ALA A 286 3.20 -10.10 -23.35
N THR A 287 3.78 -10.93 -24.21
CA THR A 287 3.06 -11.53 -25.33
C THR A 287 2.23 -12.73 -24.83
N CYS A 288 0.92 -12.72 -25.14
CA CYS A 288 0.03 -13.82 -24.79
C CYS A 288 0.46 -15.12 -25.50
N PRO A 289 0.70 -16.23 -24.79
CA PRO A 289 1.13 -17.49 -25.39
C PRO A 289 0.07 -18.13 -26.29
N SER A 290 -1.21 -17.77 -26.12
CA SER A 290 -2.31 -18.31 -26.91
C SER A 290 -2.57 -17.54 -28.21
N CYS A 291 -2.56 -16.19 -28.18
CA CYS A 291 -2.95 -15.37 -29.33
C CYS A 291 -1.85 -14.42 -29.84
N MET A 292 -0.68 -14.44 -29.21
CA MET A 292 0.50 -13.64 -29.57
C MET A 292 0.29 -12.12 -29.54
N LYS A 293 -0.80 -11.64 -28.93
CA LYS A 293 -1.03 -10.20 -28.69
C LYS A 293 -0.46 -9.79 -27.34
N GLU A 294 -0.14 -8.51 -27.18
CA GLU A 294 0.25 -7.98 -25.89
C GLU A 294 -0.88 -8.13 -24.86
N CYS A 295 -0.53 -8.58 -23.66
CA CYS A 295 -1.41 -8.67 -22.50
C CYS A 295 -0.63 -8.34 -21.22
N GLU A 296 -1.36 -7.95 -20.18
CA GLU A 296 -0.79 -7.61 -18.90
C GLU A 296 -0.59 -8.89 -18.06
N THR A 297 0.59 -8.97 -17.43
CA THR A 297 0.94 -10.01 -16.47
C THR A 297 1.25 -9.34 -15.15
N HIS A 298 0.51 -9.72 -14.12
CA HIS A 298 0.69 -9.24 -12.76
C HIS A 298 1.63 -10.20 -12.02
N MET A 299 2.63 -9.65 -11.36
CA MET A 299 3.66 -10.38 -10.65
C MET A 299 3.70 -9.92 -9.20
N LYS A 300 3.59 -10.87 -8.27
CA LYS A 300 3.71 -10.60 -6.84
C LYS A 300 4.75 -11.53 -6.23
N PRO A 301 5.87 -11.02 -5.69
CA PRO A 301 6.69 -11.80 -4.78
C PRO A 301 5.89 -12.04 -3.50
N VAL A 302 5.83 -13.29 -3.06
CA VAL A 302 5.13 -13.74 -1.86
C VAL A 302 6.13 -14.50 -1.01
N ASN A 303 6.39 -14.00 0.18
CA ASN A 303 7.16 -14.74 1.17
C ASN A 303 6.20 -15.62 1.97
N ILE A 304 6.28 -16.94 1.76
CA ILE A 304 5.46 -17.90 2.52
C ILE A 304 6.21 -18.20 3.82
N PRO A 305 5.62 -17.94 5.00
CA PRO A 305 6.27 -18.24 6.28
C PRO A 305 6.75 -19.70 6.33
N HIS A 306 7.98 -19.91 6.80
CA HIS A 306 8.64 -21.23 6.83
C HIS A 306 8.88 -21.89 5.46
N PHE A 307 8.73 -21.14 4.36
CA PHE A 307 9.08 -21.56 3.01
C PHE A 307 9.89 -20.48 2.28
N LYS A 308 10.37 -20.80 1.07
CA LYS A 308 11.16 -19.87 0.25
C LYS A 308 10.28 -18.75 -0.30
N GLU A 309 10.93 -17.66 -0.71
CA GLU A 309 10.29 -16.62 -1.52
C GLU A 309 9.78 -17.22 -2.84
N VAL A 310 8.52 -16.98 -3.17
CA VAL A 310 7.89 -17.42 -4.43
C VAL A 310 7.35 -16.22 -5.18
N ILE A 311 7.37 -16.29 -6.50
CA ILE A 311 6.84 -15.26 -7.38
C ILE A 311 5.58 -15.83 -8.04
N ILE A 312 4.44 -15.21 -7.78
CA ILE A 312 3.17 -15.55 -8.41
C ILE A 312 2.98 -14.64 -9.62
N MET A 313 2.79 -15.23 -10.79
CA MET A 313 2.53 -14.57 -12.05
C MET A 313 1.12 -14.89 -12.53
N SER A 314 0.29 -13.86 -12.68
CA SER A 314 -1.08 -13.96 -13.18
C SER A 314 -1.21 -13.21 -14.49
N THR A 315 -1.37 -13.94 -15.59
CA THR A 315 -1.62 -13.37 -16.92
C THR A 315 -3.09 -13.50 -17.27
N THR A 316 -3.74 -12.39 -17.61
CA THR A 316 -5.10 -12.40 -18.18
C THR A 316 -5.12 -11.66 -19.51
N CYS A 317 -5.43 -12.36 -20.58
CA CYS A 317 -5.49 -11.79 -21.93
C CYS A 317 -6.90 -11.31 -22.26
N GLU A 318 -7.06 -10.00 -22.44
CA GLU A 318 -8.35 -9.39 -22.82
C GLU A 318 -8.81 -9.77 -24.24
N HIS A 319 -7.87 -10.15 -25.12
CA HIS A 319 -8.18 -10.44 -26.52
C HIS A 319 -8.72 -11.84 -26.79
N CYS A 320 -8.22 -12.86 -26.09
CA CYS A 320 -8.65 -14.25 -26.30
C CYS A 320 -9.20 -14.92 -25.03
N GLY A 321 -9.19 -14.22 -23.89
CA GLY A 321 -9.66 -14.76 -22.61
C GLY A 321 -8.70 -15.76 -21.94
N TYR A 322 -7.47 -15.90 -22.45
CA TYR A 322 -6.45 -16.76 -21.84
C TYR A 322 -6.14 -16.29 -20.40
N LYS A 323 -6.13 -17.24 -19.45
CA LYS A 323 -5.79 -17.00 -18.05
C LYS A 323 -4.74 -18.00 -17.62
N SER A 324 -3.67 -17.53 -16.98
CA SER A 324 -2.64 -18.38 -16.39
C SER A 324 -2.22 -17.84 -15.03
N ASN A 325 -2.11 -18.73 -14.04
CA ASN A 325 -1.59 -18.43 -12.71
C ASN A 325 -0.34 -19.29 -12.47
N GLU A 326 0.82 -18.81 -12.89
CA GLU A 326 2.09 -19.51 -12.73
C GLU A 326 2.75 -19.14 -11.41
N VAL A 327 3.34 -20.12 -10.75
CA VAL A 327 4.11 -19.91 -9.53
C VAL A 327 5.53 -20.35 -9.78
N LYS A 328 6.48 -19.45 -9.53
CA LYS A 328 7.91 -19.71 -9.67
C LYS A 328 8.58 -19.56 -8.32
N THR A 329 9.35 -20.54 -7.90
CA THR A 329 10.13 -20.42 -6.67
C THR A 329 11.37 -19.57 -6.92
N GLY A 330 11.52 -18.50 -6.14
CA GLY A 330 12.70 -17.66 -6.13
C GLY A 330 13.85 -18.29 -5.32
N GLY A 331 15.03 -17.69 -5.44
CA GLY A 331 16.22 -18.07 -4.69
C GLY A 331 17.08 -19.16 -5.33
N ALA A 332 18.10 -19.59 -4.58
CA ALA A 332 19.07 -20.58 -5.06
C ALA A 332 18.44 -21.98 -5.16
N ILE A 333 18.86 -22.74 -6.18
CA ILE A 333 18.51 -24.14 -6.31
C ILE A 333 19.13 -24.90 -5.13
N PRO A 334 18.33 -25.58 -4.30
CA PRO A 334 18.85 -26.31 -3.15
C PRO A 334 19.66 -27.52 -3.61
N GLU A 335 20.58 -27.97 -2.76
CA GLU A 335 21.46 -29.11 -3.03
C GLU A 335 20.71 -30.45 -3.09
N LYS A 336 19.59 -30.55 -2.38
CA LYS A 336 18.77 -31.77 -2.24
C LYS A 336 17.37 -31.57 -2.80
N GLY A 337 16.78 -32.66 -3.27
CA GLY A 337 15.36 -32.75 -3.53
C GLY A 337 14.58 -32.95 -2.23
N ARG A 338 13.27 -32.73 -2.27
CA ARG A 338 12.39 -32.87 -1.10
C ARG A 338 11.21 -33.74 -1.41
N LYS A 339 10.89 -34.64 -0.49
CA LYS A 339 9.69 -35.46 -0.50
C LYS A 339 8.82 -35.08 0.70
N ILE A 340 7.58 -34.70 0.43
CA ILE A 340 6.58 -34.35 1.44
C ILE A 340 5.49 -35.41 1.39
N THR A 341 5.22 -36.06 2.51
CA THR A 341 4.13 -37.04 2.64
C THR A 341 3.13 -36.50 3.66
N LEU A 342 1.90 -36.25 3.24
CA LEU A 342 0.79 -35.84 4.12
C LEU A 342 -0.26 -36.93 4.14
N LEU A 343 -0.59 -37.43 5.32
CA LEU A 343 -1.76 -38.28 5.53
C LEU A 343 -2.98 -37.38 5.78
N CYS A 344 -3.88 -37.31 4.80
CA CYS A 344 -5.14 -36.59 4.94
C CYS A 344 -6.16 -37.50 5.62
N ASP A 345 -6.45 -37.21 6.88
CA ASP A 345 -7.28 -38.06 7.73
C ASP A 345 -8.49 -37.34 8.32
N ASP A 346 -8.47 -36.01 8.31
CA ASP A 346 -9.58 -35.12 8.67
C ASP A 346 -10.02 -34.27 7.45
N PRO A 347 -11.32 -33.97 7.29
CA PRO A 347 -11.78 -33.02 6.28
C PRO A 347 -11.08 -31.65 6.31
N SER A 348 -10.59 -31.18 7.47
CA SER A 348 -9.82 -29.94 7.58
C SER A 348 -8.48 -29.99 6.83
N ASP A 349 -7.94 -31.18 6.56
CA ASP A 349 -6.70 -31.31 5.78
C ASP A 349 -6.89 -30.87 4.32
N LEU A 350 -8.13 -30.89 3.80
CA LEU A 350 -8.45 -30.44 2.45
C LEU A 350 -8.28 -28.92 2.29
N SER A 351 -8.41 -28.14 3.36
CA SER A 351 -8.21 -26.69 3.34
C SER A 351 -6.76 -26.24 3.48
N ARG A 352 -5.81 -27.16 3.63
CA ARG A 352 -4.38 -26.81 3.73
C ARG A 352 -3.89 -26.16 2.45
N ASP A 353 -3.12 -25.08 2.59
CA ASP A 353 -2.45 -24.45 1.45
C ASP A 353 -1.38 -25.38 0.88
N ILE A 354 -1.35 -25.50 -0.45
CA ILE A 354 -0.41 -26.31 -1.21
C ILE A 354 0.19 -25.48 -2.33
N LEU A 355 1.51 -25.50 -2.42
CA LEU A 355 2.28 -24.99 -3.54
C LEU A 355 2.89 -26.19 -4.28
N LYS A 356 2.38 -26.49 -5.46
CA LYS A 356 2.95 -27.50 -6.34
C LYS A 356 3.84 -26.78 -7.35
N SER A 357 5.13 -27.07 -7.37
CA SER A 357 6.03 -26.58 -8.42
C SER A 357 5.83 -27.35 -9.74
N GLU A 358 6.40 -26.82 -10.82
CA GLU A 358 6.42 -27.49 -12.12
C GLU A 358 7.23 -28.81 -12.08
N SER A 359 8.33 -28.83 -11.34
CA SER A 359 9.20 -30.02 -11.15
C SER A 359 8.65 -31.03 -10.16
N CYS A 360 7.49 -30.77 -9.53
CA CYS A 360 6.91 -31.68 -8.56
C CYS A 360 6.02 -32.73 -9.21
N SER A 361 6.26 -33.98 -8.83
CA SER A 361 5.33 -35.10 -9.01
C SER A 361 4.42 -35.25 -7.78
N LEU A 362 3.17 -35.66 -8.01
CA LEU A 362 2.18 -35.90 -6.96
C LEU A 362 1.60 -37.30 -7.12
N VAL A 363 1.69 -38.11 -6.07
CA VAL A 363 1.12 -39.46 -6.05
C VAL A 363 0.15 -39.59 -4.89
N VAL A 364 -1.04 -40.11 -5.17
CA VAL A 364 -2.05 -40.50 -4.17
C VAL A 364 -2.39 -41.98 -4.38
N PRO A 365 -1.69 -42.90 -3.69
CA PRO A 365 -1.79 -44.34 -3.93
C PRO A 365 -3.22 -44.89 -3.78
N GLU A 366 -3.94 -44.44 -2.75
CA GLU A 366 -5.29 -44.91 -2.43
C GLU A 366 -6.32 -44.52 -3.51
N LEU A 367 -6.09 -43.39 -4.18
CA LEU A 367 -6.91 -42.92 -5.30
C LEU A 367 -6.42 -43.43 -6.65
N SER A 368 -5.28 -44.13 -6.69
CA SER A 368 -4.60 -44.53 -7.94
C SER A 368 -4.35 -43.33 -8.86
N LEU A 369 -4.01 -42.19 -8.25
CA LEU A 369 -3.72 -40.95 -8.95
C LEU A 369 -2.20 -40.73 -8.96
N ASP A 370 -1.64 -40.57 -10.14
CA ASP A 370 -0.22 -40.28 -10.36
C ASP A 370 -0.12 -39.11 -11.34
N ILE A 371 0.44 -38.00 -10.86
CA ILE A 371 0.67 -36.78 -11.62
C ILE A 371 2.17 -36.59 -11.76
N GLN A 372 2.63 -36.69 -13.00
CA GLN A 372 4.04 -36.52 -13.34
C GLN A 372 4.44 -35.04 -13.34
N GLU A 373 5.74 -34.78 -13.27
CA GLU A 373 6.34 -33.45 -13.42
C GLU A 373 5.90 -32.76 -14.74
N GLY A 374 5.84 -31.42 -14.73
CA GLY A 374 5.32 -30.60 -15.83
C GLY A 374 3.78 -30.59 -15.97
N THR A 375 3.09 -31.56 -15.38
CA THR A 375 1.62 -31.63 -15.43
C THR A 375 1.00 -30.61 -14.45
N LEU A 376 -0.06 -29.93 -14.90
CA LEU A 376 -0.79 -28.83 -14.20
C LEU A 376 0.00 -27.53 -13.98
N GLY A 377 1.31 -27.54 -14.22
CA GLY A 377 2.22 -26.39 -14.01
C GLY A 377 2.44 -26.05 -12.53
N GLY A 378 3.12 -24.92 -12.29
CA GLY A 378 3.30 -24.35 -10.95
C GLY A 378 2.01 -23.70 -10.44
N ARG A 379 1.50 -24.12 -9.29
CA ARG A 379 0.23 -23.64 -8.72
C ARG A 379 0.31 -23.45 -7.21
N PHE A 380 -0.40 -22.43 -6.73
CA PHE A 380 -0.68 -22.21 -5.32
C PHE A 380 -2.19 -22.26 -5.10
N THR A 381 -2.65 -23.22 -4.30
CA THR A 381 -4.08 -23.49 -4.06
C THR A 381 -4.24 -24.24 -2.73
N THR A 382 -5.38 -24.87 -2.48
CA THR A 382 -5.59 -25.79 -1.36
C THR A 382 -5.55 -27.25 -1.83
N VAL A 383 -5.39 -28.21 -0.92
CA VAL A 383 -5.45 -29.65 -1.26
C VAL A 383 -6.77 -29.99 -1.97
N GLU A 384 -7.89 -29.43 -1.52
CA GLU A 384 -9.18 -29.54 -2.21
C GLU A 384 -9.11 -28.95 -3.62
N GLY A 385 -8.60 -27.73 -3.76
CA GLY A 385 -8.53 -27.02 -5.03
C GLY A 385 -7.72 -27.79 -6.08
N LEU A 386 -6.60 -28.38 -5.66
CA LEU A 386 -5.76 -29.20 -6.53
C LEU A 386 -6.49 -30.48 -7.00
N LEU A 387 -7.13 -31.21 -6.08
CA LEU A 387 -7.86 -32.43 -6.43
C LEU A 387 -9.11 -32.15 -7.28
N ARG A 388 -9.80 -31.04 -7.02
CA ARG A 388 -10.95 -30.59 -7.82
C ARG A 388 -10.51 -30.22 -9.24
N GLN A 389 -9.40 -29.52 -9.38
CA GLN A 389 -8.86 -29.20 -10.71
C GLN A 389 -8.46 -30.47 -11.47
N VAL A 390 -7.80 -31.42 -10.81
CA VAL A 390 -7.48 -32.73 -11.40
C VAL A 390 -8.74 -33.43 -11.89
N TYR A 391 -9.80 -33.43 -11.09
CA TYR A 391 -11.10 -33.98 -11.46
C TYR A 391 -11.65 -33.31 -12.73
N GLU A 392 -11.74 -31.97 -12.74
CA GLU A 392 -12.32 -31.21 -13.84
C GLU A 392 -11.55 -31.39 -15.16
N GLU A 393 -10.21 -31.36 -15.10
CA GLU A 393 -9.36 -31.54 -16.29
C GLU A 393 -9.42 -32.95 -16.86
N LEU A 394 -9.47 -33.98 -16.01
CA LEU A 394 -9.61 -35.37 -16.44
C LEU A 394 -11.02 -35.65 -16.97
N GLU A 395 -12.06 -35.17 -16.29
CA GLU A 395 -13.45 -35.35 -16.71
C GLU A 395 -13.69 -34.69 -18.07
N SER A 396 -13.23 -33.44 -18.23
CA SER A 396 -13.31 -32.72 -19.50
C SER A 396 -12.62 -33.49 -20.63
N ARG A 397 -11.39 -33.99 -20.44
CA ARG A 397 -10.65 -34.72 -21.48
C ARG A 397 -11.27 -36.08 -21.82
N VAL A 398 -11.64 -36.86 -20.81
CA VAL A 398 -12.19 -38.21 -20.98
C VAL A 398 -13.57 -38.15 -21.65
N PHE A 399 -14.45 -37.29 -21.18
CA PHE A 399 -15.84 -37.25 -21.68
C PHE A 399 -16.05 -36.33 -22.90
N SER A 400 -15.15 -35.39 -23.20
CA SER A 400 -15.26 -34.53 -24.39
C SER A 400 -14.58 -35.09 -25.65
N GLN A 401 -13.46 -35.80 -25.54
CA GLN A 401 -12.63 -36.12 -26.71
C GLN A 401 -12.65 -37.59 -27.12
N THR A 402 -12.92 -38.53 -26.20
CA THR A 402 -12.76 -39.98 -26.44
C THR A 402 -14.00 -40.81 -26.14
N SER A 403 -15.08 -40.19 -25.63
CA SER A 403 -16.26 -40.90 -25.12
C SER A 403 -17.01 -41.73 -26.17
N ASP A 404 -16.87 -41.43 -27.46
CA ASP A 404 -17.61 -42.12 -28.53
C ASP A 404 -16.95 -43.43 -28.99
N SER A 405 -15.66 -43.62 -28.71
CA SER A 405 -14.89 -44.82 -29.09
C SER A 405 -14.47 -45.69 -27.91
N MET A 406 -14.87 -45.31 -26.68
CA MET A 406 -14.42 -45.97 -25.47
C MET A 406 -15.26 -47.22 -25.18
N ASP A 407 -14.59 -48.33 -24.90
CA ASP A 407 -15.27 -49.56 -24.49
C ASP A 407 -15.94 -49.39 -23.12
N GLN A 408 -17.02 -50.13 -22.90
CA GLN A 408 -17.84 -49.99 -21.69
C GLN A 408 -17.04 -50.30 -20.41
N GLU A 409 -16.09 -51.24 -20.45
CA GLU A 409 -15.26 -51.59 -19.30
C GLU A 409 -14.33 -50.44 -18.91
N THR A 410 -13.71 -49.77 -19.88
CA THR A 410 -12.91 -48.56 -19.64
C THR A 410 -13.77 -47.41 -19.13
N LYS A 411 -15.01 -47.29 -19.58
CA LYS A 411 -15.96 -46.26 -19.08
C LYS A 411 -16.35 -46.49 -17.64
N ASP A 412 -16.63 -47.73 -17.28
CA ASP A 412 -16.96 -48.10 -15.91
C ASP A 412 -15.76 -47.89 -14.97
N ARG A 413 -14.52 -48.15 -15.44
CA ARG A 413 -13.28 -47.83 -14.70
C ARG A 413 -13.14 -46.34 -14.42
N TRP A 414 -13.36 -45.48 -15.41
CA TRP A 414 -13.31 -44.03 -15.23
C TRP A 414 -14.40 -43.54 -14.28
N ILE A 415 -15.64 -44.03 -14.40
CA ILE A 415 -16.73 -43.69 -13.49
C ILE A 415 -16.38 -44.07 -12.04
N ALA A 416 -15.83 -45.25 -11.82
CA ALA A 416 -15.40 -45.70 -10.50
C ALA A 416 -14.26 -44.84 -9.93
N PHE A 417 -13.29 -44.45 -10.77
CA PHE A 417 -12.22 -43.54 -10.39
C PHE A 417 -12.75 -42.16 -9.98
N PHE A 418 -13.61 -41.56 -10.80
CA PHE A 418 -14.24 -40.26 -10.51
C PHE A 418 -15.12 -40.30 -9.26
N ALA A 419 -15.79 -41.41 -8.99
CA ALA A 419 -16.54 -41.62 -7.75
C ALA A 419 -15.62 -41.60 -6.52
N LYS A 420 -14.50 -42.33 -6.55
CA LYS A 420 -13.51 -42.31 -5.45
C LYS A 420 -12.92 -40.92 -5.23
N LEU A 421 -12.60 -40.21 -6.31
CA LEU A 421 -12.06 -38.84 -6.22
C LEU A 421 -13.08 -37.86 -5.60
N LYS A 422 -14.38 -37.99 -5.93
CA LYS A 422 -15.46 -37.24 -5.28
C LYS A 422 -15.63 -37.58 -3.81
N GLU A 423 -15.51 -38.85 -3.43
CA GLU A 423 -15.57 -39.27 -2.03
C GLU A 423 -14.40 -38.73 -1.21
N ALA A 424 -13.20 -38.67 -1.80
CA ALA A 424 -12.03 -38.03 -1.20
C ALA A 424 -12.24 -36.51 -1.03
N LEU A 425 -12.75 -35.82 -2.05
CA LEU A 425 -13.11 -34.39 -1.98
C LEU A 425 -14.21 -34.10 -0.94
N ALA A 426 -15.08 -35.06 -0.65
CA ALA A 426 -16.09 -34.95 0.40
C ALA A 426 -15.56 -35.29 1.81
N GLY A 427 -14.26 -35.57 1.96
CA GLY A 427 -13.63 -35.94 3.23
C GLY A 427 -14.06 -37.32 3.77
N LYS A 428 -14.65 -38.18 2.92
CA LYS A 428 -15.16 -39.51 3.35
C LYS A 428 -14.12 -40.61 3.27
N VAL A 429 -13.03 -40.37 2.54
CA VAL A 429 -11.95 -41.33 2.30
C VAL A 429 -10.66 -40.70 2.80
N LYS A 430 -9.94 -41.45 3.64
CA LYS A 430 -8.58 -41.10 4.06
C LYS A 430 -7.62 -41.47 2.94
N PHE A 431 -6.67 -40.60 2.64
CA PHE A 431 -5.68 -40.82 1.57
C PHE A 431 -4.35 -40.20 1.94
N THR A 432 -3.29 -40.73 1.33
CA THR A 432 -1.93 -40.24 1.55
C THR A 432 -1.46 -39.50 0.31
N MET A 433 -1.10 -38.24 0.48
CA MET A 433 -0.59 -37.39 -0.59
C MET A 433 0.94 -37.32 -0.52
N ILE A 434 1.61 -37.77 -1.58
CA ILE A 434 3.06 -37.82 -1.67
C ILE A 434 3.53 -36.86 -2.77
N MET A 435 4.19 -35.78 -2.37
CA MET A 435 4.82 -34.83 -3.28
C MET A 435 6.32 -35.09 -3.32
N THR A 436 6.87 -35.30 -4.52
CA THR A 436 8.32 -35.44 -4.71
C THR A 436 8.80 -34.38 -5.69
N ASP A 437 9.64 -33.46 -5.19
CA ASP A 437 10.15 -32.32 -5.93
C ASP A 437 11.69 -32.29 -5.90
N PRO A 438 12.36 -32.56 -7.04
CA PRO A 438 13.82 -32.49 -7.17
C PRO A 438 14.42 -31.12 -6.87
N LEU A 439 13.68 -30.03 -7.06
CA LEU A 439 14.15 -28.67 -6.80
C LEU A 439 13.72 -28.14 -5.42
N ALA A 440 13.00 -28.95 -4.64
CA ALA A 440 12.39 -28.57 -3.37
C ALA A 440 11.70 -27.20 -3.43
N GLY A 441 10.99 -26.97 -4.53
CA GLY A 441 10.18 -25.78 -4.81
C GLY A 441 8.71 -25.96 -4.45
N SER A 442 8.33 -27.05 -3.78
CA SER A 442 6.96 -27.35 -3.39
C SER A 442 6.76 -27.26 -1.88
N TYR A 443 5.53 -26.95 -1.47
CA TYR A 443 5.15 -26.70 -0.08
C TYR A 443 3.76 -27.24 0.22
N ILE A 444 3.57 -27.71 1.45
CA ILE A 444 2.26 -28.00 2.04
C ILE A 444 2.23 -27.33 3.43
N GLN A 445 1.13 -26.66 3.74
CA GLN A 445 0.94 -25.97 5.01
C GLN A 445 0.96 -26.94 6.20
N ASN A 446 1.84 -26.64 7.16
CA ASN A 446 1.79 -27.21 8.49
C ASN A 446 0.81 -26.40 9.37
N VAL A 447 -0.36 -26.96 9.65
CA VAL A 447 -1.38 -26.31 10.49
C VAL A 447 -0.98 -26.27 11.98
N TYR A 448 0.00 -27.08 12.39
CA TYR A 448 0.51 -27.14 13.76
C TYR A 448 1.76 -26.28 13.96
N ALA A 449 2.22 -25.55 12.94
CA ALA A 449 3.42 -24.73 13.03
C ALA A 449 3.37 -23.79 14.26
N PRO A 450 4.47 -23.64 15.02
CA PRO A 450 5.82 -24.14 14.74
C PRO A 450 6.07 -25.61 15.14
N ASP A 451 5.10 -26.29 15.76
CA ASP A 451 5.23 -27.69 16.15
C ASP A 451 5.17 -28.62 14.93
N PRO A 452 5.84 -29.79 14.98
CA PRO A 452 5.80 -30.75 13.88
C PRO A 452 4.40 -31.36 13.75
N ASP A 453 3.89 -31.43 12.53
CA ASP A 453 2.64 -32.10 12.21
C ASP A 453 2.79 -33.63 12.37
N PRO A 454 1.96 -34.30 13.18
CA PRO A 454 2.03 -35.76 13.33
C PRO A 454 1.69 -36.53 12.04
N ASN A 455 0.93 -35.93 11.13
CA ASN A 455 0.45 -36.54 9.88
C ASN A 455 1.27 -36.12 8.66
N MET A 456 2.28 -35.24 8.82
CA MET A 456 3.14 -34.79 7.72
C MET A 456 4.60 -35.15 7.97
N THR A 457 5.24 -35.77 7.00
CA THR A 457 6.69 -36.03 7.00
C THR A 457 7.37 -35.32 5.85
N ILE A 458 8.53 -34.71 6.13
CA ILE A 458 9.36 -34.02 5.15
C ILE A 458 10.73 -34.69 5.15
N GLU A 459 11.12 -35.24 4.01
CA GLU A 459 12.39 -35.96 3.83
C GLU A 459 13.18 -35.31 2.68
N ASP A 460 14.40 -34.84 2.97
CA ASP A 460 15.32 -34.36 1.94
C ASP A 460 16.13 -35.54 1.39
N TYR A 461 16.22 -35.66 0.06
CA TYR A 461 16.90 -36.75 -0.62
C TYR A 461 17.95 -36.25 -1.62
N GLU A 462 18.99 -37.06 -1.84
CA GLU A 462 19.99 -36.80 -2.87
C GLU A 462 19.42 -37.10 -4.25
N ARG A 463 19.46 -36.10 -5.14
CA ARG A 463 19.00 -36.25 -6.52
C ARG A 463 19.82 -37.31 -7.25
N THR A 464 19.15 -38.05 -8.14
CA THR A 464 19.85 -39.00 -9.00
C THR A 464 20.66 -38.26 -10.08
N ALA A 465 21.65 -38.93 -10.67
CA ALA A 465 22.45 -38.36 -11.75
C ALA A 465 21.58 -37.94 -12.95
N GLN A 466 20.55 -38.74 -13.28
CA GLN A 466 19.59 -38.43 -14.32
C GLN A 466 18.78 -37.17 -14.00
N GLN A 467 18.29 -37.03 -12.75
CA GLN A 467 17.58 -35.82 -12.32
C GLN A 467 18.47 -34.57 -12.43
N ASN A 468 19.74 -34.67 -12.08
CA ASN A 468 20.66 -33.54 -12.24
C ASN A 468 20.94 -33.20 -13.70
N GLU A 469 20.97 -34.19 -14.60
CA GLU A 469 21.12 -33.98 -16.04
C GLU A 469 19.87 -33.34 -16.65
N ASP A 470 18.68 -33.88 -16.33
CA ASP A 470 17.39 -33.37 -16.82
C ASP A 470 17.13 -31.92 -16.37
N LEU A 471 17.58 -31.56 -15.16
CA LEU A 471 17.49 -30.21 -14.62
C LEU A 471 18.64 -29.29 -15.07
N GLY A 472 19.59 -29.78 -15.86
CA GLY A 472 20.75 -29.02 -16.34
C GLY A 472 21.77 -28.64 -15.25
N LEU A 473 21.68 -29.26 -14.07
CA LEU A 473 22.54 -28.98 -12.91
C LEU A 473 23.94 -29.58 -13.08
N SER A 474 24.07 -30.66 -13.85
CA SER A 474 25.35 -31.31 -14.14
C SER A 474 26.34 -30.41 -14.90
N GLU A 475 25.84 -29.41 -15.64
CA GLU A 475 26.65 -28.50 -16.45
C GLU A 475 26.86 -27.12 -15.79
N MET A 476 26.19 -26.85 -14.65
CA MET A 476 26.38 -25.62 -13.89
C MET A 476 27.76 -25.63 -13.22
N LYS A 477 28.70 -24.84 -13.75
CA LYS A 477 29.94 -24.53 -13.04
C LYS A 477 29.62 -23.57 -11.90
N VAL A 478 29.65 -24.07 -10.68
CA VAL A 478 29.62 -23.27 -9.44
C VAL A 478 30.88 -22.42 -9.33
#